data_AF-A0A1Y1MTJ8-F1
#
_entry.id   AF-A0A1Y1MTJ8-F1
#
_cell.length_a   1.000
_cell.length_b   1.000
_cell.length_c   1.000
_cell.angle_alpha   90.00
_cell.angle_beta   90.00
_cell.angle_gamma   90.00
#
_symmetry.space_group_name_H-M   'P 1'
#
loop_
_entity.id
_entity.type
_entity.pdbx_description
1 polymer ?
#
loop_
_entity_poly.entity_id
_entity_poly.type
_entity_poly.pdbx_seq_one_letter_code
_entity_poly.pdbx_strand_id
1 'polypeptide(L)'
;MWMGYAAEHWTKPVDARTGVERLVQEMSALEFDAQHEAVYGLGRFYTEEECHDIAKKYNRGIKLCILFLNGKYCLSCLIRKLCEAGLEESADDLKKWETSDSSESEKSDTEEEA
;
A
#
# COMPACT_ATOMS: atom_id res chain seq x y z
N MET A 1 18.71 -10.70 -3.37
CA MET A 1 17.87 -9.83 -2.54
C MET A 1 17.54 -8.57 -3.34
N TRP A 2 16.51 -8.63 -4.19
CA TRP A 2 16.13 -7.51 -5.08
C TRP A 2 15.36 -6.40 -4.31
N MET A 3 14.56 -6.80 -3.32
CA MET A 3 13.80 -5.89 -2.43
C MET A 3 14.67 -4.86 -1.70
N GLY A 4 15.84 -5.28 -1.20
CA GLY A 4 16.70 -4.39 -0.40
C GLY A 4 17.21 -3.18 -1.20
N TYR A 5 17.59 -3.39 -2.46
CA TYR A 5 18.09 -2.31 -3.33
C TYR A 5 16.95 -1.43 -3.87
N ALA A 6 15.81 -2.04 -4.21
CA ALA A 6 14.65 -1.28 -4.67
C ALA A 6 14.08 -0.36 -3.58
N ALA A 7 14.05 -0.84 -2.34
CA ALA A 7 13.47 -0.12 -1.19
C ALA A 7 14.17 1.20 -0.86
N GLU A 8 15.48 1.32 -1.12
CA GLU A 8 16.24 2.57 -0.90
C GLU A 8 15.77 3.72 -1.80
N HIS A 9 15.17 3.39 -2.95
CA HIS A 9 14.70 4.35 -3.94
C HIS A 9 13.18 4.52 -3.95
N TRP A 10 12.46 3.89 -3.02
CA TRP A 10 11.01 4.02 -2.94
C TRP A 10 10.58 5.41 -2.45
N THR A 11 9.37 5.78 -2.85
CA THR A 11 8.74 7.03 -2.44
C THR A 11 8.64 7.06 -0.92
N LYS A 12 9.08 8.16 -0.30
CA LYS A 12 8.96 8.35 1.15
C LYS A 12 7.52 8.78 1.47
N PRO A 13 6.82 8.09 2.37
CA PRO A 13 5.44 8.41 2.70
C PRO A 13 5.42 9.66 3.59
N VAL A 14 4.87 10.75 3.06
CA VAL A 14 4.69 12.03 3.76
C VAL A 14 3.22 12.37 3.97
N ASP A 15 2.34 11.78 3.18
CA ASP A 15 0.89 11.92 3.21
C ASP A 15 0.22 10.61 2.77
N ALA A 16 -1.11 10.56 2.80
CA ALA A 16 -1.86 9.38 2.37
C ALA A 16 -1.57 9.00 0.91
N ARG A 17 -1.36 9.98 0.02
CA ARG A 17 -1.13 9.72 -1.42
C ARG A 17 0.22 9.04 -1.65
N THR A 18 1.29 9.63 -1.16
CA THR A 18 2.65 9.11 -1.21
C THR A 18 2.79 7.80 -0.41
N GLY A 19 2.00 7.63 0.65
CA GLY A 19 1.82 6.35 1.34
C GLY A 19 1.29 5.25 0.43
N VAL A 20 0.23 5.53 -0.34
CA VAL A 20 -0.31 4.59 -1.31
C VAL A 20 0.63 4.37 -2.49
N GLU A 21 1.37 5.39 -2.96
CA GLU A 21 2.39 5.23 -4.00
C GLU A 21 3.52 4.29 -3.56
N ARG A 22 4.01 4.43 -2.32
CA ARG A 22 4.98 3.49 -1.74
C ARG A 22 4.40 2.08 -1.66
N LEU A 23 3.14 1.94 -1.23
CA LEU A 23 2.49 0.64 -1.13
C LEU A 23 2.38 -0.05 -2.49
N VAL A 24 2.14 0.69 -3.56
CA VAL A 24 2.17 0.15 -4.93
C VAL A 24 3.55 -0.39 -5.29
N GLN A 25 4.62 0.33 -4.96
CA GLN A 25 5.99 -0.11 -5.23
C GLN A 25 6.32 -1.40 -4.48
N GLU A 26 5.96 -1.46 -3.20
CA GLU A 26 6.16 -2.64 -2.35
C GLU A 26 5.40 -3.87 -2.87
N MET A 27 4.09 -3.72 -3.13
CA MET A 27 3.29 -4.81 -3.68
C MET A 27 3.75 -5.26 -5.06
N SER A 28 4.23 -4.34 -5.91
CA SER A 28 4.76 -4.69 -7.24
C SER A 28 6.03 -5.53 -7.13
N ALA A 29 6.88 -5.22 -6.15
CA ALA A 29 8.09 -5.98 -5.92
C ALA A 29 7.80 -7.37 -5.31
N LEU A 30 6.83 -7.46 -4.40
CA LEU A 30 6.35 -8.75 -3.86
C LEU A 30 5.66 -9.60 -4.93
N GLU A 31 4.88 -9.00 -5.83
CA GLU A 31 4.28 -9.69 -6.97
C GLU A 31 5.34 -10.24 -7.92
N PHE A 32 6.35 -9.43 -8.24
CA PHE A 32 7.48 -9.86 -9.06
C PHE A 32 8.26 -11.01 -8.42
N ASP A 33 8.58 -10.92 -7.13
CA ASP A 33 9.30 -11.97 -6.40
C ASP A 33 8.50 -13.28 -6.39
N ALA A 34 7.18 -13.22 -6.18
CA ALA A 34 6.32 -14.40 -6.23
C ALA A 34 6.25 -15.02 -7.64
N GLN A 35 6.15 -14.21 -8.70
CA GLN A 35 6.21 -14.70 -10.08
C GLN A 35 7.56 -15.33 -10.42
N HIS A 36 8.65 -14.71 -9.97
CA HIS A 36 9.99 -15.24 -10.17
C HIS A 36 10.16 -16.58 -9.44
N GLU A 37 9.70 -16.69 -8.20
CA GLU A 37 9.75 -17.94 -7.42
C GLU A 37 8.89 -19.04 -8.05
N ALA A 38 7.72 -18.72 -8.62
CA ALA A 38 6.91 -19.70 -9.35
C ALA A 38 7.68 -20.35 -10.52
N VAL A 39 8.49 -19.57 -11.24
CA VAL A 39 9.23 -20.03 -12.42
C VAL A 39 10.58 -20.66 -12.07
N TYR A 40 11.28 -20.13 -11.06
CA TYR A 40 12.68 -20.46 -10.79
C TYR A 40 12.94 -21.07 -9.40
N GLY A 41 11.96 -21.07 -8.49
CA GLY A 41 12.11 -21.34 -7.06
C GLY A 41 12.37 -22.78 -6.65
N LEU A 42 12.41 -23.72 -7.59
CA LEU A 42 12.61 -25.16 -7.35
C LEU A 42 11.60 -25.80 -6.36
N GLY A 43 10.54 -25.07 -5.95
CA GLY A 43 9.47 -25.56 -5.08
C GLY A 43 9.85 -25.80 -3.61
N ARG A 44 10.90 -25.14 -3.09
CA ARG A 44 11.43 -25.48 -1.76
C ARG A 44 10.59 -24.97 -0.59
N PHE A 45 10.03 -23.76 -0.73
CA PHE A 45 9.26 -23.08 0.33
C PHE A 45 7.79 -22.93 -0.04
N TYR A 46 7.53 -22.73 -1.32
CA TYR A 46 6.19 -22.56 -1.89
C TYR A 46 6.11 -23.37 -3.17
N THR A 47 4.94 -23.92 -3.43
CA THR A 47 4.59 -24.52 -4.73
C THR A 47 4.38 -23.42 -5.77
N GLU A 48 4.47 -23.79 -7.06
CA GLU A 48 4.17 -22.87 -8.17
C GLU A 48 2.75 -22.28 -8.06
N GLU A 49 1.78 -23.10 -7.66
CA GLU A 49 0.39 -22.69 -7.45
C GLU A 49 0.25 -21.65 -6.33
N GLU A 50 0.89 -21.88 -5.18
CA GLU A 50 0.92 -20.92 -4.07
C GLU A 50 1.57 -19.61 -4.47
N CYS A 51 2.71 -19.66 -5.18
CA CYS A 51 3.38 -18.47 -5.70
C CYS A 51 2.48 -17.67 -6.65
N HIS A 52 1.75 -18.34 -7.55
CA HIS A 52 0.80 -17.68 -8.43
C HIS A 52 -0.36 -17.03 -7.68
N ASP A 53 -0.88 -17.66 -6.62
CA ASP A 53 -1.95 -17.09 -5.82
C ASP A 53 -1.47 -15.89 -4.99
N ILE A 54 -0.24 -15.94 -4.47
CA ILE A 54 0.41 -14.79 -3.83
C ILE A 54 0.57 -13.64 -4.84
N ALA A 55 1.07 -13.91 -6.05
CA ALA A 55 1.21 -12.90 -7.09
C ALA A 55 -0.14 -12.25 -7.45
N LYS A 56 -1.21 -13.05 -7.62
CA LYS A 56 -2.58 -12.54 -7.86
C LYS A 56 -3.08 -11.67 -6.71
N LYS A 57 -2.78 -12.04 -5.46
CA LYS A 57 -3.17 -11.27 -4.27
C LYS A 57 -2.54 -9.88 -4.30
N TYR A 58 -1.24 -9.78 -4.52
CA TYR A 58 -0.56 -8.47 -4.62
C TYR A 58 -1.01 -7.68 -5.85
N ASN A 59 -1.20 -8.33 -7.00
CA ASN A 59 -1.76 -7.69 -8.19
C ASN A 59 -3.15 -7.05 -7.93
N ARG A 60 -4.00 -7.73 -7.15
CA ARG A 60 -5.28 -7.18 -6.71
C ARG A 60 -5.11 -5.96 -5.82
N GLY A 61 -4.18 -6.01 -4.86
CA GLY A 61 -3.83 -4.87 -4.02
C GLY A 61 -3.36 -3.64 -4.81
N ILE A 62 -2.47 -3.85 -5.79
CA ILE A 62 -1.99 -2.79 -6.71
C ILE A 62 -3.16 -2.13 -7.44
N LYS A 63 -4.08 -2.92 -8.00
CA LYS A 63 -5.26 -2.40 -8.70
C LYS A 63 -6.13 -1.53 -7.79
N LEU A 64 -6.33 -1.93 -6.54
CA LEU A 64 -7.09 -1.14 -5.56
C LEU A 64 -6.39 0.19 -5.26
N CYS A 65 -5.07 0.17 -5.07
CA CYS A 65 -4.26 1.37 -4.83
C CYS A 65 -4.33 2.33 -6.02
N ILE A 66 -4.24 1.83 -7.25
CA ILE A 66 -4.36 2.64 -8.48
C ILE A 66 -5.75 3.32 -8.56
N LEU A 67 -6.82 2.64 -8.13
CA LEU A 67 -8.15 3.26 -8.09
C LEU A 67 -8.21 4.45 -7.14
N PHE A 68 -7.56 4.38 -5.98
CA PHE A 68 -7.40 5.52 -5.08
C PHE A 68 -6.56 6.64 -5.72
N LEU A 69 -5.39 6.32 -6.29
CA LEU A 69 -4.51 7.32 -6.90
C LEU A 69 -5.15 8.07 -8.08
N ASN A 70 -6.08 7.41 -8.77
CA ASN A 70 -6.90 7.97 -9.84
C ASN A 70 -8.17 8.69 -9.35
N GLY A 71 -8.36 8.85 -8.05
CA GLY A 71 -9.50 9.54 -7.44
C GLY A 71 -10.83 8.79 -7.55
N LYS A 72 -10.81 7.47 -7.82
CA LYS A 72 -12.03 6.64 -7.86
C LYS A 72 -12.47 6.20 -6.48
N TYR A 73 -11.55 6.13 -5.52
CA TYR A 73 -11.81 5.75 -4.13
C TYR A 73 -11.31 6.80 -3.15
N CYS A 74 -12.04 6.92 -2.04
CA CYS A 74 -11.60 7.59 -0.84
C CYS A 74 -10.62 6.69 -0.05
N LEU A 75 -9.85 7.26 0.90
CA LEU A 75 -8.87 6.48 1.68
C LEU A 75 -9.55 5.36 2.50
N SER A 76 -10.65 5.66 3.19
CA SER A 76 -11.41 4.67 3.95
C SER A 76 -12.01 3.57 3.05
N CYS A 77 -12.40 3.93 1.82
CA CYS A 77 -12.86 3.01 0.79
C CYS A 77 -11.75 2.01 0.41
N LEU A 78 -10.50 2.51 0.24
CA LEU A 78 -9.33 1.70 -0.05
C LEU A 78 -9.00 0.75 1.11
N ILE A 79 -8.92 1.26 2.35
CA ILE A 79 -8.62 0.48 3.56
C ILE A 79 -9.57 -0.71 3.67
N ARG A 80 -10.88 -0.47 3.56
CA ARG A 80 -11.88 -1.56 3.60
C ARG A 80 -11.65 -2.61 2.49
N LYS A 81 -11.36 -2.16 1.27
CA LYS A 81 -11.15 -3.07 0.13
C LYS A 81 -9.86 -3.88 0.25
N LEU A 82 -8.83 -3.34 0.91
CA LEU A 82 -7.60 -4.06 1.22
C LEU A 82 -7.86 -5.16 2.26
N CYS A 83 -8.62 -4.88 3.32
CA CYS A 83 -9.05 -5.91 4.27
C CYS A 83 -9.86 -7.03 3.59
N GLU A 84 -10.82 -6.68 2.72
CA GLU A 84 -11.58 -7.67 1.93
C GLU A 84 -10.71 -8.51 0.97
N ALA A 85 -9.49 -8.06 0.67
CA ALA A 85 -8.52 -8.76 -0.17
C ALA A 85 -7.48 -9.56 0.66
N GLY A 86 -7.60 -9.59 1.99
CA GLY A 86 -6.64 -10.24 2.88
C GLY A 86 -5.30 -9.49 2.97
N LEU A 87 -5.31 -8.17 2.79
CA LEU A 87 -4.14 -7.28 2.88
C LEU A 87 -4.26 -6.38 4.13
N GLU A 88 -4.51 -6.98 5.28
CA GLU A 88 -4.77 -6.30 6.55
C GLU A 88 -3.57 -5.48 7.01
N GLU A 89 -2.36 -6.02 6.91
CA GLU A 89 -1.13 -5.30 7.30
C GLU A 89 -0.97 -4.00 6.50
N SER A 90 -1.18 -4.07 5.18
CA SER A 90 -1.17 -2.89 4.30
C SER A 90 -2.29 -1.90 4.63
N ALA A 91 -3.45 -2.40 5.07
CA ALA A 91 -4.58 -1.55 5.46
C ALA A 91 -4.29 -0.82 6.78
N ASP A 92 -3.70 -1.50 7.75
CA ASP A 92 -3.31 -0.93 9.04
C ASP A 92 -2.24 0.15 8.87
N ASP A 93 -1.31 -0.05 7.93
CA ASP A 93 -0.33 0.96 7.57
C ASP A 93 -0.95 2.24 6.99
N LEU A 94 -2.10 2.14 6.34
CA LEU A 94 -2.80 3.31 5.81
C LEU A 94 -3.68 4.01 6.83
N LYS A 95 -4.17 3.31 7.87
CA LYS A 95 -5.00 3.90 8.94
C LYS A 95 -4.30 5.03 9.69
N LYS A 96 -2.97 5.00 9.81
CA LYS A 96 -2.20 6.09 10.47
C LYS A 96 -2.35 7.45 9.78
N TRP A 97 -2.68 7.44 8.49
CA TRP A 97 -2.90 8.65 7.69
C TRP A 97 -4.35 9.12 7.74
N GLU A 98 -5.31 8.23 8.01
CA GLU A 98 -6.71 8.59 8.21
C GLU A 98 -6.89 9.47 9.46
N THR A 99 -6.12 9.21 10.52
CA THR A 99 -6.16 10.00 11.77
C THR A 99 -5.38 11.30 11.70
N SER A 100 -4.41 11.44 10.79
CA SER A 100 -3.55 12.63 10.70
C SER A 100 -4.24 13.81 10.00
N ASP A 101 -5.20 13.54 9.10
CA ASP A 101 -6.00 14.59 8.43
C ASP A 101 -7.13 15.17 9.31
N SER A 102 -7.34 14.66 10.53
CA SER A 102 -8.41 15.12 11.45
C SER A 102 -7.95 16.09 12.54
N SER A 103 -6.68 16.52 12.57
CA SER A 103 -6.13 17.36 13.65
C SER A 103 -5.70 18.77 13.26
N GLU A 104 -6.07 19.28 12.08
CA GLU A 104 -5.76 20.67 11.66
C GLU A 104 -7.02 21.49 11.31
N SER A 105 -7.96 21.59 12.25
CA SER A 105 -9.08 22.53 12.11
C SER A 105 -9.47 23.22 13.42
N GLU A 106 -8.52 23.69 14.23
CA GLU A 106 -8.77 24.76 15.21
C GLU A 106 -7.54 25.65 15.37
N LYS A 107 -7.35 26.59 14.43
CA LYS A 107 -6.78 27.89 14.78
C LYS A 107 -7.94 28.87 14.79
N SER A 108 -8.51 29.06 15.97
CA SER A 108 -9.35 30.23 16.25
C SER A 108 -8.45 31.46 16.19
N ASP A 109 -8.62 32.26 15.15
CA ASP A 109 -8.20 33.66 15.17
C ASP A 109 -8.99 34.37 16.27
N THR A 110 -8.31 34.79 17.32
CA THR A 110 -8.79 35.87 18.19
C THR A 110 -7.79 37.00 18.07
N GLU A 111 -7.99 37.82 17.03
CA GLU A 111 -7.67 39.24 17.12
C GLU A 111 -8.65 39.86 18.13
N GLU A 112 -8.14 40.50 19.18
CA GLU A 112 -8.76 41.73 19.66
C GLU A 112 -7.66 42.63 20.24
N GLU A 113 -7.24 43.58 19.40
CA GLU A 113 -6.68 44.87 19.83
C GLU A 113 -7.73 45.62 20.65
N ALA A 114 -7.33 46.08 21.86
CA ALA A 114 -7.65 47.38 22.50
C ALA A 114 -7.51 47.30 24.03
#